data_AF-A0ABC9PCF4-F1
#
_entry.id   AF-A0ABC9PCF4-F1
#
_cell.length_a   1.000
_cell.length_b   1.000
_cell.length_c   1.000
_cell.angle_alpha   90.00
_cell.angle_beta   90.00
_cell.angle_gamma   90.00
#
_symmetry.space_group_name_H-M   'P 1'
#
loop_
_entity.id
_entity.type
_entity.pdbx_description
1 polymer ?
#
loop_
_entity_poly.entity_id
_entity_poly.type
_entity_poly.pdbx_seq_one_letter_code
_entity_poly.pdbx_strand_id
1 'polypeptide(L)'
;MKKLDITTMPDYRKVEAVVQLLVNGTLTSYRIATDANISKMSILTLTKGTSKIKNITYQTAMALINWYEENHEKYGITIHQKAAG
;
A
#
# COMPACT_ATOMS: atom_id res chain seq x y z
N MET A 1 -8.46 20.30 -12.05
CA MET A 1 -7.94 19.53 -10.88
C MET A 1 -6.57 18.98 -11.24
N LYS A 2 -5.51 19.32 -10.51
CA LYS A 2 -4.21 18.66 -10.66
C LYS A 2 -4.40 17.19 -10.27
N LYS A 3 -4.04 16.25 -11.16
CA LYS A 3 -3.93 14.84 -10.77
C LYS A 3 -2.87 14.75 -9.68
N LEU A 4 -3.23 14.20 -8.54
CA LEU A 4 -2.28 13.86 -7.49
C LEU A 4 -1.35 12.77 -8.06
N ASP A 5 -0.10 13.13 -8.35
CA ASP A 5 0.89 12.14 -8.71
C ASP A 5 1.42 11.51 -7.42
N ILE A 6 0.72 10.48 -6.98
CA ILE A 6 1.07 9.77 -5.75
C ILE A 6 2.49 9.21 -5.83
N THR A 7 3.02 8.89 -7.02
CA THR A 7 4.30 8.18 -7.20
C THR A 7 5.52 8.93 -6.68
N THR A 8 5.41 10.25 -6.51
CA THR A 8 6.48 11.09 -5.95
C THR A 8 6.33 11.37 -4.45
N MET A 9 5.23 10.93 -3.82
CA MET A 9 4.97 11.18 -2.41
C MET A 9 5.61 10.10 -1.52
N PRO A 10 6.06 10.45 -0.30
CA PRO A 10 6.43 9.46 0.72
C PRO A 10 5.35 8.39 0.92
N ASP A 11 4.09 8.76 0.71
CA ASP A 11 2.93 7.90 0.81
C ASP A 11 2.86 6.79 -0.25
N TYR A 12 3.42 6.98 -1.45
CA TYR A 12 3.50 5.90 -2.42
C TYR A 12 4.42 4.77 -1.98
N ARG A 13 5.52 5.11 -1.31
CA ARG A 13 6.42 4.09 -0.73
C ARG A 13 5.71 3.27 0.35
N LYS A 14 4.77 3.87 1.10
CA LYS A 14 3.95 3.15 2.09
C LYS A 14 3.06 2.12 1.39
N VAL A 15 2.38 2.52 0.31
CA VAL A 15 1.57 1.59 -0.50
C VAL A 15 2.44 0.47 -1.09
N GLU A 16 3.60 0.82 -1.65
CA GLU A 16 4.54 -0.14 -2.21
C GLU A 16 5.02 -1.16 -1.16
N ALA A 17 5.36 -0.71 0.05
CA ALA A 17 5.82 -1.57 1.11
C ALA A 17 4.73 -2.56 1.57
N VAL A 18 3.48 -2.11 1.64
CA VAL A 18 2.34 -3.00 1.93
C VAL A 18 2.13 -4.02 0.81
N VAL A 19 2.25 -3.60 -0.45
CA VAL A 19 2.16 -4.51 -1.61
C VAL A 19 3.28 -5.56 -1.57
N GLN A 20 4.49 -5.19 -1.15
CA GLN A 20 5.59 -6.15 -1.01
C GLN A 20 5.33 -7.21 0.07
N LEU A 21 4.67 -6.86 1.19
CA LEU A 21 4.25 -7.88 2.17
C LEU A 21 3.26 -8.89 1.60
N LEU A 22 2.36 -8.43 0.72
CA LEU A 22 1.41 -9.30 0.03
C LEU A 22 2.11 -10.21 -0.99
N VAL A 23 3.03 -9.65 -1.78
CA VAL A 23 3.81 -10.39 -2.78
C VAL A 23 4.69 -11.46 -2.11
N ASN A 24 5.31 -11.12 -0.97
CA ASN A 24 6.14 -12.03 -0.20
C ASN A 24 5.33 -13.07 0.61
N GLY A 25 3.99 -12.98 0.60
CA GLY A 25 3.12 -13.88 1.35
C GLY A 25 3.11 -13.66 2.87
N THR A 26 3.79 -12.62 3.37
CA THR A 26 3.77 -12.23 4.79
C THR A 26 2.37 -11.77 5.22
N LEU A 27 1.64 -11.12 4.31
CA LEU A 27 0.23 -10.77 4.47
C LEU A 27 -0.63 -11.46 3.43
N THR A 28 -1.87 -11.77 3.82
CA THR A 28 -2.88 -12.22 2.86
C THR A 28 -3.73 -11.04 2.39
N SER A 29 -4.20 -11.10 1.14
CA SER A 29 -5.13 -10.07 0.63
C SER A 29 -6.43 -10.00 1.44
N TYR A 30 -6.84 -11.10 2.09
CA TYR A 30 -8.00 -11.13 2.97
C TYR A 30 -7.78 -10.25 4.21
N ARG A 31 -6.63 -10.40 4.88
CA ARG A 31 -6.35 -9.66 6.12
C ARG A 31 -6.37 -8.15 5.91
N ILE A 32 -5.67 -7.66 4.88
CA ILE A 32 -5.69 -6.22 4.56
C ILE A 32 -7.08 -5.75 4.15
N ALA A 33 -7.80 -6.52 3.35
CA ALA A 33 -9.16 -6.14 2.94
C ALA A 33 -10.10 -5.97 4.13
N THR A 34 -9.99 -6.84 5.13
CA THR A 34 -10.74 -6.76 6.38
C THR A 34 -10.29 -5.57 7.23
N ASP A 35 -8.99 -5.45 7.50
CA ASP A 35 -8.45 -4.40 8.38
C ASP A 35 -8.70 -2.99 7.81
N ALA A 36 -8.47 -2.81 6.50
CA ALA A 36 -8.57 -1.51 5.83
C ALA A 36 -9.96 -1.23 5.22
N ASN A 37 -10.92 -2.14 5.40
CA ASN A 37 -12.28 -2.06 4.86
C ASN A 37 -12.34 -1.72 3.36
N ILE A 38 -11.62 -2.50 2.54
CA ILE A 38 -11.54 -2.35 1.08
C ILE A 38 -11.78 -3.68 0.37
N SER A 39 -12.09 -3.62 -0.93
CA SER A 39 -12.31 -4.82 -1.72
C SER A 39 -11.07 -5.73 -1.74
N LYS A 40 -11.26 -6.99 -1.35
CA LYS A 40 -10.25 -8.05 -1.49
C LYS A 40 -9.76 -8.19 -2.93
N MET A 41 -10.61 -7.96 -3.92
CA MET A 41 -10.22 -8.08 -5.34
C MET A 41 -9.21 -6.99 -5.74
N SER A 42 -9.38 -5.76 -5.24
CA SER A 42 -8.43 -4.67 -5.48
C SER A 42 -7.04 -5.03 -4.97
N ILE A 43 -6.96 -5.69 -3.81
CA ILE A 43 -5.69 -6.13 -3.22
C ILE A 43 -5.12 -7.36 -3.93
N LEU A 44 -5.98 -8.30 -4.33
CA LEU A 44 -5.57 -9.51 -5.02
C LEU A 44 -4.93 -9.19 -6.39
N THR A 45 -5.48 -8.22 -7.13
CA THR A 45 -4.92 -7.81 -8.43
C THR A 45 -3.59 -7.09 -8.30
N LEU A 46 -3.35 -6.33 -7.22
CA LEU A 46 -2.03 -5.79 -6.88
C LEU A 46 -1.04 -6.91 -6.53
N THR A 47 -1.46 -7.86 -5.70
CA THR A 47 -0.62 -9.00 -5.26
C THR A 47 -0.17 -9.84 -6.45
N LYS A 48 -1.07 -10.07 -7.42
CA LYS A 48 -0.79 -10.82 -8.66
C LYS A 48 -0.05 -10.01 -9.73
N GLY A 49 0.17 -8.71 -9.52
CA GLY A 49 0.78 -7.82 -10.50
C GLY A 49 -0.09 -7.52 -11.74
N THR A 50 -1.35 -7.95 -11.76
CA THR A 50 -2.28 -7.66 -12.88
C THR A 50 -2.80 -6.22 -12.84
N SER A 51 -2.72 -5.56 -11.69
CA SER A 51 -2.91 -4.12 -11.53
C SER A 51 -1.63 -3.46 -11.01
N LYS A 52 -1.39 -2.21 -11.40
CA LYS A 52 -0.26 -1.39 -10.92
C LYS A 52 -0.74 -0.43 -9.86
N ILE A 53 0.11 -0.10 -8.87
CA ILE A 53 -0.21 0.88 -7.82
C ILE A 53 -0.71 2.21 -8.40
N LYS A 54 -0.09 2.71 -9.48
CA LYS A 54 -0.51 3.96 -10.15
C LYS A 54 -1.93 3.94 -10.74
N ASN A 55 -2.56 2.76 -10.84
CA ASN A 55 -3.89 2.57 -11.41
C ASN A 55 -4.97 2.32 -10.33
N ILE A 56 -4.61 2.32 -9.04
CA ILE A 56 -5.59 2.13 -7.96
C ILE A 56 -6.39 3.41 -7.71
N THR A 57 -7.56 3.28 -7.10
CA THR A 57 -8.36 4.43 -6.71
C THR A 57 -7.69 5.17 -5.55
N TYR A 58 -8.00 6.46 -5.41
CA TYR A 58 -7.54 7.26 -4.27
C TYR A 58 -7.93 6.63 -2.93
N GLN A 59 -9.15 6.12 -2.82
CA GLN A 59 -9.63 5.46 -1.59
C GLN A 59 -8.80 4.21 -1.25
N THR A 60 -8.47 3.37 -2.23
CA THR A 60 -7.60 2.21 -2.01
C THR A 60 -6.19 2.63 -1.62
N ALA A 61 -5.63 3.68 -2.23
CA ALA A 61 -4.33 4.21 -1.84
C ALA A 61 -4.34 4.68 -0.37
N MET A 62 -5.31 5.50 0.02
CA MET A 62 -5.44 6.00 1.40
C MET A 62 -5.62 4.88 2.42
N ALA A 63 -6.45 3.88 2.11
CA ALA A 63 -6.65 2.74 3.00
C ALA A 63 -5.34 1.96 3.24
N LEU A 64 -4.53 1.77 2.19
CA LEU A 64 -3.23 1.09 2.31
C LEU A 64 -2.19 1.94 3.03
N ILE A 65 -2.23 3.27 2.87
CA ILE A 65 -1.37 4.20 3.63
C ILE A 65 -1.72 4.14 5.11
N ASN A 66 -3.01 4.25 5.47
CA ASN A 66 -3.43 4.18 6.87
C ASN A 66 -3.10 2.83 7.49
N TRP A 67 -3.33 1.73 6.75
CA TRP A 67 -2.96 0.40 7.21
C TRP A 67 -1.44 0.31 7.49
N TYR A 68 -0.60 0.87 6.61
CA TYR A 68 0.84 0.95 6.85
C TYR A 68 1.14 1.68 8.16
N GLU A 69 0.62 2.90 8.35
CA GLU A 69 0.90 3.70 9.56
C GLU A 69 0.57 2.94 10.85
N GLU A 70 -0.55 2.21 10.86
CA GLU A 70 -1.03 1.48 12.03
C GLU A 70 -0.29 0.15 12.28
N ASN A 71 0.35 -0.45 11.27
CA ASN A 71 0.82 -1.84 11.34
C ASN A 71 2.29 -2.06 10.99
N HIS A 72 2.98 -1.11 10.34
CA HIS A 72 4.29 -1.33 9.74
C HIS A 72 5.34 -1.85 10.73
N GLU A 73 5.36 -1.33 11.96
CA GLU A 73 6.28 -1.78 13.02
C GLU A 73 6.12 -3.27 13.35
N LYS A 74 4.87 -3.75 13.44
CA LYS A 74 4.57 -5.16 13.73
C LYS A 74 5.12 -6.12 12.67
N TYR A 75 5.22 -5.65 11.43
CA TYR A 75 5.74 -6.43 10.31
C TYR A 75 7.19 -6.08 9.97
N GLY A 76 7.88 -5.30 10.83
CA GLY A 76 9.28 -4.95 10.67
C GLY A 76 9.58 -4.11 9.43
N ILE A 77 8.59 -3.39 8.90
CA ILE A 77 8.80 -2.47 7.79
C ILE A 77 9.03 -1.08 8.33
N THR A 78 10.18 -0.49 7.99
CA THR A 78 10.46 0.92 8.26
C THR A 78 10.91 1.59 6.97
N ILE A 79 10.11 2.55 6.48
CA ILE A 79 10.52 3.41 5.37
C ILE A 79 11.35 4.54 5.96
N HIS A 80 12.67 4.44 5.84
CA HIS A 80 13.53 5.58 6.13
C HIS A 80 13.30 6.65 5.06
N GLN A 81 12.71 7.79 5.45
CA GLN A 81 12.77 8.97 4.60
C GLN A 81 14.24 9.33 4.44
N LYS A 82 14.72 9.38 3.20
CA LYS A 82 16.05 9.92 2.93
C LYS A 82 16.00 11.37 3.41
N ALA A 83 16.80 11.72 4.41
CA ALA A 83 16.92 13.09 4.86
C ALA A 83 17.18 13.97 3.63
N ALA A 84 16.38 15.02 3.47
CA ALA A 84 16.65 16.03 2.46
C ALA A 84 17.97 16.68 2.84
N GLY A 85 19.05 16.25 2.17
CA GLY A 85 20.34 16.90 2.19
C GLY A 85 20.34 18.11 1.27
#